data_AF-A0A7C6JCP8-F1
#
_entry.id   AF-A0A7C6JCP8-F1
#
_cell.length_a   1.000
_cell.length_b   1.000
_cell.length_c   1.000
_cell.angle_alpha   90.00
_cell.angle_beta   90.00
_cell.angle_gamma   90.00
#
_symmetry.space_group_name_H-M   'P 1'
#
loop_
_entity.id
_entity.type
_entity.pdbx_description
1 polymer ?
#
loop_
_entity_poly.entity_id
_entity_poly.type
_entity_poly.pdbx_seq_one_letter_code
_entity_poly.pdbx_strand_id
1 'polypeptide(L)'
;MPAEKQGYGFRLATAEKALLNTLYKIRGISPTKQGVIDLIYADLRLNQECLQELDWETMADLAPLCISTTIHNFIKWREEL
;
A
#
# COMPACT_ATOMS: atom_id res chain seq x y z
N MET A 1 -12.72 -12.19 -30.50
CA MET A 1 -12.71 -12.53 -29.07
C MET A 1 -12.50 -14.03 -28.94
N PRO A 2 -11.59 -14.46 -28.07
CA PRO A 2 -12.01 -15.31 -26.96
C PRO A 2 -11.45 -14.84 -25.61
N ALA A 3 -12.20 -15.08 -24.55
CA ALA A 3 -11.85 -14.83 -23.17
C ALA A 3 -11.46 -16.17 -22.51
N GLU A 4 -10.27 -16.24 -21.93
CA GLU A 4 -9.87 -17.30 -21.00
C GLU A 4 -9.17 -16.69 -19.78
N LYS A 5 -9.73 -16.98 -18.61
CA LYS A 5 -9.25 -16.59 -17.27
C LYS A 5 -8.00 -17.38 -16.88
N GLN A 6 -7.26 -16.80 -15.93
CA GLN A 6 -6.25 -17.44 -15.06
C GLN A 6 -4.90 -17.77 -15.70
N GLY A 7 -3.97 -16.83 -15.54
CA GLY A 7 -2.55 -17.08 -15.69
C GLY A 7 -1.83 -15.83 -15.25
N TYR A 8 -1.09 -15.93 -14.16
CA TYR A 8 -0.20 -14.91 -13.62
C TYR A 8 0.78 -14.42 -14.70
N GLY A 9 0.30 -13.47 -15.51
CA GLY A 9 1.04 -12.81 -16.57
C GLY A 9 1.77 -11.63 -15.98
N PHE A 10 3.01 -11.87 -15.59
CA PHE A 10 4.05 -10.91 -15.26
C PHE A 10 3.81 -9.48 -15.80
N ARG A 11 3.83 -8.51 -14.87
CA ARG A 11 3.78 -7.03 -15.02
C ARG A 11 2.43 -6.35 -14.78
N LEU A 12 1.79 -6.59 -13.64
CA LEU A 12 1.00 -5.53 -13.01
C LEU A 12 1.92 -4.82 -12.01
N ALA A 13 2.53 -3.73 -12.45
CA ALA A 13 2.94 -2.67 -11.53
C ALA A 13 1.67 -1.97 -11.06
N THR A 14 0.87 -2.67 -10.27
CA THR A 14 -0.30 -2.12 -9.61
C THR A 14 0.14 -1.01 -8.64
N ALA A 15 -0.69 0.02 -8.48
CA ALA A 15 -0.40 1.15 -7.59
C ALA A 15 -0.12 0.65 -6.16
N GLU A 16 -0.82 -0.39 -5.74
CA GLU A 16 -0.67 -1.16 -4.51
C GLU A 16 0.74 -1.70 -4.34
N LYS A 17 1.27 -2.39 -5.34
CA LYS A 17 2.60 -2.99 -5.29
C LYS A 17 3.69 -1.92 -5.30
N ALA A 18 3.49 -0.83 -6.05
CA ALA A 18 4.39 0.31 -6.06
C ALA A 18 4.40 1.03 -4.70
N LEU A 19 3.24 1.20 -4.08
CA LEU A 19 3.09 1.80 -2.76
C LEU A 19 3.73 0.94 -1.68
N LEU A 20 3.44 -0.36 -1.62
CA LEU A 20 4.04 -1.28 -0.66
C LEU A 20 5.57 -1.33 -0.80
N ASN A 21 6.10 -1.35 -2.03
CA ASN A 21 7.55 -1.31 -2.25
C ASN A 21 8.17 0.02 -1.79
N THR A 22 7.44 1.12 -1.94
CA THR A 22 7.86 2.44 -1.44
C THR A 22 7.88 2.46 0.09
N LEU A 23 6.77 2.04 0.71
CA LEU A 23 6.65 1.91 2.17
C LEU A 23 7.69 0.95 2.77
N TYR A 24 8.04 -0.12 2.06
CA TYR A 24 9.08 -1.07 2.48
C TYR A 24 10.47 -0.42 2.56
N LYS A 25 10.79 0.48 1.64
CA LYS A 25 12.10 1.17 1.61
C LYS A 25 12.22 2.26 2.68
N ILE A 26 11.10 2.77 3.16
CA ILE A 26 11.06 3.85 4.15
C ILE A 26 11.24 3.27 5.55
N ARG A 27 12.26 3.78 6.26
CA ARG A 27 12.62 3.38 7.63
C ARG A 27 12.49 4.55 8.59
N GLY A 28 12.23 4.26 9.86
CA GLY A 28 12.26 5.28 10.92
C GLY A 28 10.99 6.13 11.02
N ILE A 29 9.88 5.69 10.43
CA ILE A 29 8.59 6.36 10.60
C ILE A 29 8.07 6.09 12.00
N SER A 30 7.58 7.15 12.64
CA SER A 30 6.90 7.05 13.93
C SER A 30 5.76 6.03 13.84
N PRO A 31 5.71 4.99 14.69
CA PRO A 31 4.67 3.95 14.63
C PRO A 31 3.30 4.44 15.13
N THR A 32 3.10 5.75 15.22
CA THR A 32 1.87 6.40 15.64
C THR A 32 0.97 6.64 14.43
N LYS A 33 -0.34 6.75 14.67
CA LYS A 33 -1.32 7.12 13.64
C LYS A 33 -0.89 8.37 12.86
N GLN A 34 -0.50 9.43 13.58
CA GLN A 34 -0.07 10.68 12.96
C GLN A 34 1.17 10.50 12.08
N GLY A 35 2.14 9.67 12.50
CA GLY A 35 3.33 9.38 11.70
C GLY A 35 3.01 8.69 10.38
N VAL A 36 1.98 7.84 10.35
CA VAL A 36 1.50 7.23 9.12
C VAL A 36 0.76 8.23 8.24
N ILE A 37 -0.10 9.08 8.82
CA ILE A 37 -0.80 10.15 8.07
C ILE A 37 0.21 11.09 7.42
N ASP A 38 1.22 11.55 8.18
CA ASP A 38 2.26 12.43 7.68
C ASP A 38 3.07 11.75 6.57
N LEU A 39 3.42 10.46 6.74
CA LEU A 39 4.07 9.69 5.68
C LEU A 39 3.24 9.66 4.39
N ILE A 40 1.94 9.40 4.48
CA ILE A 40 1.08 9.24 3.31
C ILE A 40 0.81 10.58 2.62
N TYR A 41 0.44 11.61 3.38
CA TYR A 41 0.01 12.89 2.84
C TYR A 41 1.15 13.91 2.66
N ALA A 42 2.12 13.95 3.58
CA ALA A 42 3.21 14.92 3.52
C ALA A 42 4.42 14.38 2.76
N ASP A 43 4.87 13.16 3.07
CA ASP A 43 6.07 12.58 2.45
C ASP A 43 5.79 11.97 1.07
N LEU A 44 4.77 11.10 0.97
CA LEU A 44 4.39 10.45 -0.28
C LEU A 44 3.45 11.31 -1.14
N ARG A 45 2.87 12.36 -0.57
CA ARG A 45 1.96 13.29 -1.25
C ARG A 45 0.79 12.59 -1.95
N LEU A 46 0.33 11.49 -1.38
CA LEU A 46 -0.88 10.83 -1.83
C LEU A 46 -2.07 11.67 -1.36
N ASN A 47 -3.07 11.82 -2.23
CA ASN A 47 -4.34 12.42 -1.86
C ASN A 47 -5.35 11.33 -1.52
N GLN A 48 -6.49 11.74 -0.94
CA GLN A 48 -7.53 10.81 -0.52
C GLN A 48 -8.12 10.03 -1.70
N GLU A 49 -8.22 10.63 -2.88
CA GLU A 49 -8.70 9.97 -4.11
C GLU A 49 -7.80 8.80 -4.50
N CYS A 50 -6.48 8.99 -4.52
CA CYS A 50 -5.54 7.90 -4.79
C CYS A 50 -5.67 6.75 -3.78
N LEU A 51 -5.96 7.04 -2.51
CA LEU A 51 -6.16 6.01 -1.49
C LEU A 51 -7.49 5.26 -1.65
N GLN A 52 -8.53 5.93 -2.15
CA GLN A 52 -9.82 5.30 -2.43
C GLN A 52 -9.78 4.39 -3.67
N GLU A 53 -8.89 4.69 -4.63
CA GLU A 53 -8.66 3.84 -5.80
C GLU A 53 -7.84 2.59 -5.50
N LEU A 54 -7.19 2.51 -4.33
CA LEU A 54 -6.44 1.32 -3.92
C LEU A 54 -7.36 0.15 -3.62
N ASP A 55 -6.97 -1.01 -4.12
CA ASP A 55 -7.54 -2.29 -3.71
C ASP A 55 -6.96 -2.70 -2.34
N TRP A 56 -7.70 -2.36 -1.29
CA TRP A 56 -7.35 -2.68 0.09
C TRP A 56 -7.33 -4.18 0.40
N GLU A 57 -8.07 -5.00 -0.35
CA GLU A 57 -8.05 -6.46 -0.21
C GLU A 57 -6.71 -7.00 -0.72
N THR A 58 -6.30 -6.58 -1.93
CA THR A 58 -4.98 -6.89 -2.48
C THR A 58 -3.84 -6.38 -1.58
N MET A 59 -3.97 -5.17 -1.02
CA MET A 59 -2.99 -4.62 -0.08
C MET A 59 -2.86 -5.46 1.19
N ALA A 60 -3.98 -5.94 1.75
CA ALA A 60 -4.00 -6.78 2.93
C ALA A 60 -3.39 -8.17 2.68
N ASP A 61 -3.58 -8.73 1.48
CA ASP A 61 -2.97 -10.01 1.08
C ASP A 61 -1.45 -9.89 0.87
N LEU A 62 -0.99 -8.76 0.34
CA LEU A 62 0.42 -8.51 0.04
C LEU A 62 1.22 -8.03 1.27
N ALA A 63 0.59 -7.34 2.21
CA ALA A 63 1.27 -6.75 3.36
C ALA A 63 2.01 -7.77 4.25
N PRO A 64 1.46 -8.96 4.59
CA PRO A 64 2.17 -9.99 5.36
C PRO A 64 3.45 -10.50 4.69
N LEU A 65 3.51 -10.46 3.35
CA LEU A 65 4.69 -10.86 2.58
C LEU A 65 5.82 -9.82 2.67
N CYS A 66 5.50 -8.60 3.10
CA CYS A 66 6.44 -7.51 3.27
C CYS A 66 6.75 -7.34 4.76
N ILE A 67 7.90 -7.85 5.22
CA ILE A 67 8.33 -7.78 6.63
C ILE A 67 8.77 -6.34 6.98
N SER A 68 7.82 -5.42 7.11
CA SER A 68 8.02 -4.02 7.47
C SER A 68 6.97 -3.56 8.48
N THR A 69 7.44 -2.92 9.55
CA THR A 69 6.58 -2.29 10.57
C THR A 69 5.82 -1.10 10.01
N THR A 70 6.40 -0.37 9.06
CA THR A 70 5.75 0.75 8.35
C THR A 70 4.52 0.27 7.59
N ILE A 71 4.63 -0.86 6.88
CA ILE A 71 3.52 -1.46 6.12
C ILE A 71 2.43 -1.96 7.07
N HIS A 72 2.81 -2.64 8.17
CA HIS A 72 1.85 -3.08 9.17
C HIS A 72 1.06 -1.90 9.77
N ASN A 73 1.74 -0.81 10.12
CA ASN A 73 1.08 0.37 10.67
C ASN A 73 0.19 1.05 9.62
N PHE A 74 0.63 1.12 8.36
CA PHE A 74 -0.20 1.62 7.27
C PHE A 74 -1.51 0.84 7.12
N ILE A 75 -1.46 -0.50 7.08
CA ILE A 75 -2.66 -1.35 6.98
C ILE A 75 -3.54 -1.26 8.22
N LYS A 76 -2.93 -1.09 9.40
CA LYS A 76 -3.65 -0.95 10.68
C LYS A 76 -4.48 0.33 10.73
N TRP A 77 -3.95 1.45 10.23
CA TRP A 77 -4.60 2.76 10.30
C TRP A 77 -5.40 3.12 9.05
N ARG A 78 -5.61 2.16 8.13
CA ARG A 78 -6.25 2.40 6.82
C ARG A 78 -7.63 3.06 6.87
N GLU A 79 -8.41 2.81 7.93
CA GLU A 79 -9.76 3.37 8.10
C GLU A 79 -9.73 4.84 8.52
N GLU A 80 -8.56 5.34 8.91
CA GLU A 80 -8.36 6.71 9.39
C GLU A 80 -7.49 7.54 8.43
N LEU A 81 -7.14 6.98 7.28
CA LEU A 81 -6.43 7.64 6.19
C LEU A 81 -7.38 8.39 5.26
#